data_AF-A0A809PPV6-F1
#
_entry.id   AF-A0A809PPV6-F1
#
_cell.length_a   1.000
_cell.length_b   1.000
_cell.length_c   1.000
_cell.angle_alpha   90.00
_cell.angle_beta   90.00
_cell.angle_gamma   90.00
#
_symmetry.space_group_name_H-M   'P 1'
#
loop_
_entity.id
_entity.type
_entity.pdbx_description
1 polymer ?
#
loop_
_entity_poly.entity_id
_entity_poly.type
_entity_poly.pdbx_seq_one_letter_code
_entity_poly.pdbx_strand_id
1 'polypeptide(L)'
;MQFSSDLLAYFEEIQLGDYRHHTEAGIHLLNRDEAISVTGLMQYHPLVGGLQGIVLDDPNTSNHHVYLIEPPFSGYVLYLAHDGGTRIMFSSLNDFLQTVEQAIAQGEDIHDLHPKCSPVVANQAALCALIEKDFALNLDNALTLACIPSLDLTNFSLLHQLVNSDDFFLGDAVALEICKRPAENLRTIAELCSKHAHAQAAKMGQRALSAILRLRFAK
;
A
#
# COMPACT_ATOMS: atom_id res chain seq x y z
N MET A 1 -1.10 23.45 -6.22
CA MET A 1 -0.69 22.37 -5.31
C MET A 1 -0.10 23.02 -4.08
N GLN A 2 -0.71 22.83 -2.91
CA GLN A 2 -0.21 23.36 -1.64
C GLN A 2 0.50 22.22 -0.92
N PHE A 3 1.79 22.39 -0.63
CA PHE A 3 2.56 21.39 0.11
C PHE A 3 2.36 21.57 1.62
N SER A 4 2.24 20.44 2.32
CA SER A 4 2.26 20.38 3.77
C SER A 4 3.67 20.69 4.31
N SER A 5 3.77 21.07 5.58
CA SER A 5 5.05 21.48 6.17
C SER A 5 6.09 20.37 6.21
N ASP A 6 5.65 19.12 6.41
CA ASP A 6 6.49 17.92 6.39
C ASP A 6 7.04 17.62 4.99
N LEU A 7 6.22 17.74 3.94
CA LEU A 7 6.68 17.57 2.57
C LEU A 7 7.66 18.67 2.14
N LEU A 8 7.48 19.91 2.62
CA LEU A 8 8.46 20.98 2.41
C LEU A 8 9.79 20.67 3.11
N ALA A 9 9.75 20.22 4.37
CA ALA A 9 10.95 19.82 5.10
C ALA A 9 11.67 18.63 4.42
N TYR A 10 10.91 17.65 3.92
CA TYR A 10 11.45 16.56 3.11
C TYR A 10 12.22 17.08 1.90
N PHE A 11 11.65 17.99 1.10
CA PHE A 11 12.35 18.51 -0.07
C PHE A 11 13.59 19.35 0.28
N GLU A 12 13.59 20.05 1.42
CA GLU A 12 14.78 20.72 1.93
C GLU A 12 15.89 19.72 2.26
N GLU A 13 15.53 18.58 2.87
CA GLU A 13 16.47 17.50 3.17
C GLU A 13 17.02 16.84 1.90
N ILE A 14 16.16 16.53 0.92
CA ILE A 14 16.60 15.95 -0.37
C ILE A 14 17.56 16.88 -1.10
N GLN A 15 17.34 18.19 -1.02
CA GLN A 15 18.20 19.18 -1.66
C GLN A 15 19.60 19.27 -1.04
N LEU A 16 19.73 18.93 0.26
CA LEU A 16 20.98 19.03 1.02
C LEU A 16 21.74 17.69 1.11
N GLY A 17 21.03 16.58 1.04
CA GLY A 17 21.58 15.23 1.19
C GLY A 17 22.07 14.59 -0.12
N ASP A 18 22.65 13.41 0.03
CA ASP A 18 23.11 12.56 -1.09
C ASP A 18 22.12 11.41 -1.33
N TYR A 19 20.94 11.76 -1.85
CA TYR A 19 19.84 10.81 -2.11
C TYR A 19 19.60 10.58 -3.61
N ARG A 20 20.49 11.11 -4.45
CA ARG A 20 20.36 11.08 -5.91
C ARG A 20 21.41 10.15 -6.47
N HIS A 21 21.05 9.42 -7.52
CA HIS A 21 21.96 8.56 -8.29
C HIS A 21 22.43 7.28 -7.58
N HIS A 22 21.69 6.79 -6.59
CA HIS A 22 21.89 5.47 -5.96
C HIS A 22 21.02 4.41 -6.66
N THR A 23 21.07 4.40 -7.99
CA THR A 23 20.16 3.57 -8.82
C THR A 23 20.38 2.07 -8.64
N GLU A 24 21.59 1.67 -8.24
CA GLU A 24 21.95 0.31 -7.85
C GLU A 24 21.23 -0.17 -6.59
N ALA A 25 20.84 0.76 -5.72
CA ALA A 25 20.01 0.52 -4.54
C ALA A 25 18.52 0.81 -4.80
N GLY A 26 18.14 1.04 -6.07
CA GLY A 26 16.77 1.41 -6.45
C GLY A 26 16.36 2.80 -6.00
N ILE A 27 17.31 3.72 -5.77
CA ILE A 27 17.05 5.04 -5.18
C ILE A 27 17.48 6.18 -6.11
N HIS A 28 16.53 7.06 -6.39
CA HIS A 28 16.77 8.38 -6.96
C HIS A 28 15.68 9.32 -6.47
N LEU A 29 15.87 9.94 -5.30
CA LEU A 29 14.87 10.86 -4.74
C LEU A 29 14.84 12.16 -5.55
N LEU A 30 13.63 12.58 -5.90
CA LEU A 30 13.37 13.77 -6.71
C LEU A 30 13.42 15.01 -5.83
N ASN A 31 14.06 16.07 -6.33
CA ASN A 31 13.85 17.38 -5.74
C ASN A 31 12.43 17.87 -6.02
N ARG A 32 12.05 19.00 -5.42
CA ARG A 32 10.71 19.57 -5.54
C ARG A 32 10.23 19.74 -6.98
N ASP A 33 11.06 20.33 -7.84
CA ASP A 33 10.65 20.68 -9.21
C ASP A 33 10.51 19.41 -10.06
N GLU A 34 11.42 18.47 -9.89
CA GLU A 34 11.36 17.15 -10.52
C GLU A 34 10.14 16.36 -10.07
N ALA A 35 9.85 16.33 -8.76
CA ALA A 35 8.67 15.68 -8.20
C ALA A 35 7.38 16.26 -8.80
N ILE A 36 7.27 17.58 -8.95
CA ILE A 36 6.12 18.24 -9.59
C ILE A 36 6.01 17.80 -11.06
N SER A 37 7.11 17.82 -11.81
CA SER A 37 7.13 17.43 -13.22
C SER A 37 6.71 15.98 -13.42
N VAL A 38 7.31 15.04 -12.69
CA VAL A 38 7.01 13.60 -12.77
C VAL A 38 5.57 13.33 -12.31
N THR A 39 5.15 13.95 -11.20
CA THR A 39 3.77 13.85 -10.71
C THR A 39 2.77 14.30 -11.78
N GLY A 40 3.06 15.39 -12.50
CA GLY A 40 2.23 15.88 -13.60
C GLY A 40 2.06 14.86 -14.72
N LEU A 41 3.11 14.12 -15.05
CA LEU A 41 3.07 13.04 -16.05
C LEU A 41 2.27 11.83 -15.57
N MET A 42 2.21 11.58 -14.26
CA MET A 42 1.56 10.41 -13.66
C MET A 42 0.13 10.65 -13.16
N GLN A 43 -0.42 11.88 -13.30
CA GLN A 43 -1.78 12.20 -12.83
C GLN A 43 -2.89 11.34 -13.44
N TYR A 44 -2.65 10.73 -14.60
CA TYR A 44 -3.62 9.80 -15.21
C TYR A 44 -3.76 8.49 -14.42
N HIS A 45 -2.78 8.14 -13.58
CA HIS A 45 -2.80 6.90 -12.83
C HIS A 45 -3.85 6.99 -11.69
N PRO A 46 -4.78 6.04 -11.55
CA PRO A 46 -5.90 6.14 -10.60
C PRO A 46 -5.47 6.42 -9.15
N LEU A 47 -4.37 5.80 -8.71
CA LEU A 47 -3.82 6.03 -7.37
C LEU A 47 -3.16 7.40 -7.18
N VAL A 48 -2.49 7.91 -8.22
CA VAL A 48 -1.81 9.21 -8.14
C VAL A 48 -2.85 10.34 -8.21
N GLY A 49 -3.76 10.29 -9.18
CA GLY A 49 -4.84 11.27 -9.28
C GLY A 49 -5.86 11.16 -8.14
N GLY A 50 -6.29 9.93 -7.81
CA GLY A 50 -7.36 9.67 -6.84
C GLY A 50 -6.99 9.95 -5.38
N LEU A 51 -5.72 9.77 -5.01
CA LEU A 51 -5.20 10.07 -3.66
C LEU A 51 -4.42 11.39 -3.59
N GLN A 52 -4.41 12.16 -4.69
CA GLN A 52 -3.59 13.36 -4.88
C GLN A 52 -2.13 13.12 -4.49
N GLY A 53 -1.56 12.04 -5.04
CA GLY A 53 -0.21 11.61 -4.77
C GLY A 53 0.85 12.52 -5.41
N ILE A 54 1.98 12.65 -4.72
CA ILE A 54 3.20 13.32 -5.19
C ILE A 54 4.30 12.26 -5.32
N VAL A 55 4.82 12.07 -6.52
CA VAL A 55 5.91 11.13 -6.81
C VAL A 55 7.20 11.63 -6.15
N LEU A 56 7.86 10.76 -5.39
CA LEU A 56 9.01 11.09 -4.56
C LEU A 56 10.34 10.64 -5.18
N ASP A 57 10.33 9.67 -6.08
CA ASP A 57 11.52 9.08 -6.68
C ASP A 57 11.31 8.71 -8.16
N ASP A 58 12.43 8.59 -8.87
CA ASP A 58 12.49 8.01 -10.21
C ASP A 58 13.81 7.24 -10.38
N PRO A 59 13.89 5.99 -9.86
CA PRO A 59 15.08 5.16 -10.00
C PRO A 59 15.28 4.62 -11.42
N ASN A 60 14.61 5.20 -12.44
CA ASN A 60 14.57 4.73 -13.82
C ASN A 60 13.98 3.32 -13.93
N THR A 61 12.90 3.10 -13.17
CA THR A 61 12.07 1.88 -13.22
C THR A 61 10.60 2.27 -13.42
N SER A 62 9.70 1.29 -13.49
CA SER A 62 8.25 1.54 -13.51
C SER A 62 7.63 1.58 -12.11
N ASN A 63 8.46 1.57 -11.07
CA ASN A 63 8.02 1.61 -9.68
C ASN A 63 8.38 2.94 -9.03
N HIS A 64 7.47 3.47 -8.22
CA HIS A 64 7.63 4.77 -7.59
C HIS A 64 7.10 4.79 -6.15
N HIS A 65 7.76 5.54 -5.29
CA HIS A 65 7.25 6.00 -4.02
C HIS A 65 6.44 7.28 -4.21
N VAL A 66 5.27 7.33 -3.59
CA VAL A 66 4.29 8.40 -3.77
C VAL A 66 3.79 8.88 -2.40
N TYR A 67 4.06 10.13 -2.07
CA TYR A 67 3.51 10.78 -0.89
C TYR A 67 2.03 11.11 -1.09
N LEU A 68 1.19 10.79 -0.11
CA LEU A 68 -0.26 10.95 -0.22
C LEU A 68 -0.74 12.18 0.55
N ILE A 69 -1.60 12.98 -0.09
CA ILE A 69 -2.14 14.21 0.48
C ILE A 69 -3.54 14.00 1.05
N GLU A 70 -4.37 13.18 0.41
CA GLU A 70 -5.77 13.01 0.78
C GLU A 70 -5.98 12.05 1.97
N PRO A 71 -6.93 12.36 2.88
CA PRO A 71 -7.40 11.39 3.87
C PRO A 71 -7.93 10.11 3.23
N PRO A 72 -7.78 8.95 3.89
CA PRO A 72 -7.26 8.77 5.25
C PRO A 72 -5.72 8.62 5.30
N PHE A 73 -5.04 8.78 4.17
CA PHE A 73 -3.62 8.49 4.01
C PHE A 73 -2.73 9.74 3.95
N SER A 74 -3.26 10.91 4.31
CA SER A 74 -2.47 12.14 4.38
C SER A 74 -1.21 11.92 5.21
N GLY A 75 -0.03 12.16 4.64
CA GLY A 75 1.27 11.94 5.28
C GLY A 75 1.94 10.58 5.02
N TYR A 76 1.21 9.61 4.45
CA TYR A 76 1.71 8.26 4.18
C TYR A 76 2.45 8.20 2.85
N VAL A 77 3.26 7.16 2.66
CA VAL A 77 3.92 6.87 1.38
C VAL A 77 3.38 5.57 0.81
N LEU A 78 2.81 5.66 -0.38
CA LEU A 78 2.41 4.53 -1.22
C LEU A 78 3.61 4.09 -2.05
N TYR A 79 3.84 2.79 -2.12
CA TYR A 79 4.67 2.21 -3.16
C TYR A 79 3.78 1.81 -4.34
N LEU A 80 3.98 2.46 -5.48
CA LEU A 80 3.32 2.19 -6.75
C LEU A 80 4.18 1.23 -7.55
N ALA A 81 3.74 -0.02 -7.68
CA ALA A 81 4.44 -1.07 -8.40
C ALA A 81 3.78 -1.38 -9.74
N HIS A 82 4.60 -1.64 -10.76
CA HIS A 82 4.11 -2.05 -12.09
C HIS A 82 3.55 -3.48 -12.08
N ASP A 83 4.24 -4.43 -11.44
CA ASP A 83 3.92 -5.88 -11.50
C ASP A 83 3.20 -6.38 -10.22
N GLY A 84 2.39 -5.52 -9.61
CA GLY A 84 1.64 -5.83 -8.39
C GLY A 84 2.43 -5.57 -7.10
N GLY A 85 1.72 -5.67 -5.97
CA GLY A 85 2.29 -5.29 -4.67
C GLY A 85 2.17 -3.79 -4.35
N THR A 86 1.49 -3.03 -5.21
CA THR A 86 1.10 -1.64 -4.93
C THR A 86 0.31 -1.57 -3.63
N ARG A 87 0.82 -0.79 -2.68
CA ARG A 87 0.21 -0.61 -1.35
C ARG A 87 0.82 0.56 -0.63
N ILE A 88 0.15 0.97 0.43
CA ILE A 88 0.71 1.89 1.43
C ILE A 88 1.88 1.20 2.12
N MET A 89 3.05 1.80 2.04
CA MET A 89 4.30 1.18 2.50
C MET A 89 4.77 1.78 3.83
N PHE A 90 4.78 3.11 3.94
CA PHE A 90 5.28 3.82 5.11
C PHE A 90 4.21 4.72 5.73
N SER A 91 4.26 4.88 7.05
CA SER A 91 3.31 5.71 7.79
C SER A 91 3.67 7.19 7.83
N SER A 92 4.90 7.52 7.42
CA SER A 92 5.42 8.88 7.35
C SER A 92 6.57 8.98 6.35
N LEU A 93 6.89 10.21 5.91
CA LEU A 93 8.10 10.52 5.15
C LEU A 93 9.37 10.18 5.93
N ASN A 94 9.36 10.31 7.27
CA ASN A 94 10.51 9.96 8.10
C ASN A 94 10.81 8.46 8.05
N ASP A 95 9.80 7.59 8.17
CA ASP A 95 10.00 6.14 8.07
C ASP A 95 10.55 5.73 6.70
N PHE A 96 10.08 6.41 5.65
CA PHE A 96 10.57 6.22 4.29
C PHE A 96 12.04 6.64 4.17
N LEU A 97 12.39 7.85 4.61
CA LEU A 97 13.76 8.36 4.56
C LEU A 97 14.73 7.49 5.35
N GLN A 98 14.38 7.03 6.55
CA GLN A 98 15.21 6.11 7.32
C GLN A 98 15.47 4.80 6.57
N THR A 99 14.49 4.31 5.82
CA THR A 99 14.63 3.10 4.99
C THR A 99 15.54 3.36 3.78
N VAL A 100 15.41 4.53 3.14
CA VAL A 100 16.30 4.99 2.06
C VAL A 100 17.75 5.09 2.55
N GLU A 101 17.98 5.76 3.68
CA GLU A 101 19.30 5.90 4.29
C GLU A 101 19.90 4.54 4.63
N GLN A 102 19.09 3.61 5.14
CA GLN A 102 19.54 2.24 5.41
C GLN A 102 19.96 1.52 4.13
N ALA A 103 19.17 1.59 3.06
CA ALA A 103 19.50 0.98 1.76
C ALA A 103 20.81 1.52 1.21
N ILE A 104 21.00 2.85 1.22
CA ILE A 104 22.25 3.50 0.76
C ILE A 104 23.43 3.02 1.62
N ALA A 105 23.31 3.04 2.95
CA ALA A 105 24.38 2.63 3.84
C ALA A 105 24.77 1.16 3.71
N GLN A 106 23.81 0.28 3.37
CA GLN A 106 24.02 -1.16 3.21
C GLN A 106 24.36 -1.56 1.76
N GLY A 107 24.14 -0.67 0.80
CA GLY A 107 24.21 -1.01 -0.63
C GLY A 107 23.17 -2.06 -1.03
N GLU A 108 22.02 -2.08 -0.34
CA GLU A 108 20.92 -3.00 -0.59
C GLU A 108 19.82 -2.32 -1.39
N ASP A 109 19.09 -3.10 -2.20
CA ASP A 109 17.91 -2.59 -2.90
C ASP A 109 16.84 -2.19 -1.88
N ILE A 110 16.32 -0.97 -1.98
CA ILE A 110 15.25 -0.47 -1.10
C ILE A 110 14.03 -1.40 -1.08
N HIS A 111 13.75 -2.11 -2.18
CA HIS A 111 12.66 -3.08 -2.26
C HIS A 111 12.81 -4.23 -1.28
N ASP A 112 14.04 -4.66 -0.98
CA ASP A 112 14.31 -5.72 -0.02
C ASP A 112 14.14 -5.24 1.43
N LEU A 113 14.21 -3.93 1.65
CA LEU A 113 13.99 -3.28 2.95
C LEU A 113 12.53 -2.84 3.18
N HIS A 114 11.65 -3.01 2.20
CA HIS A 114 10.24 -2.67 2.33
C HIS A 114 9.57 -3.39 3.52
N PRO A 115 8.80 -2.68 4.37
CA PRO A 115 8.03 -3.29 5.45
C PRO A 115 7.12 -4.42 4.95
N LYS A 116 7.21 -5.63 5.54
CA LYS A 116 6.43 -6.81 5.10
C LYS A 116 4.91 -6.62 5.17
N CYS A 117 4.45 -5.75 6.05
CA CYS A 117 3.04 -5.40 6.22
C CYS A 117 2.83 -3.91 5.98
N SER A 118 1.68 -3.55 5.44
CA SER A 118 1.29 -2.14 5.35
C SER A 118 0.90 -1.63 6.74
N PRO A 119 1.10 -0.34 7.02
CA PRO A 119 0.62 0.25 8.26
C PRO A 119 -0.91 0.18 8.32
N VAL A 120 -1.45 -0.17 9.49
CA VAL A 120 -2.90 -0.08 9.73
C VAL A 120 -3.23 1.39 9.96
N VAL A 121 -4.10 1.94 9.12
CA VAL A 121 -4.50 3.35 9.21
C VAL A 121 -5.29 3.61 10.48
N ALA A 122 -5.06 4.75 11.14
CA ALA A 122 -5.81 5.10 12.35
C ALA A 122 -7.30 5.36 12.08
N ASN A 123 -7.63 6.09 11.00
CA ASN A 123 -9.00 6.41 10.64
C ASN A 123 -9.65 5.33 9.75
N GLN A 124 -9.95 4.18 10.35
CA GLN A 124 -10.57 3.05 9.65
C GLN A 124 -11.95 3.38 9.06
N ALA A 125 -12.71 4.30 9.68
CA ALA A 125 -14.01 4.73 9.15
C ALA A 125 -13.86 5.45 7.80
N ALA A 126 -12.91 6.39 7.69
CA ALA A 126 -12.62 7.07 6.43
C ALA A 126 -12.03 6.12 5.38
N LEU A 127 -11.21 5.15 5.79
CA LEU A 127 -10.69 4.11 4.90
C LEU A 127 -11.81 3.23 4.33
N CYS A 128 -12.72 2.76 5.18
CA CYS A 128 -13.87 1.97 4.74
C CYS A 128 -14.73 2.78 3.76
N ALA A 129 -15.03 4.05 4.07
CA ALA A 129 -15.82 4.91 3.20
C ALA A 129 -15.15 5.16 1.83
N LEU A 130 -13.82 5.31 1.80
CA LEU A 130 -13.04 5.44 0.56
C LEU A 130 -13.15 4.17 -0.29
N ILE A 131 -12.96 3.00 0.33
CA ILE A 131 -13.08 1.70 -0.35
C ILE A 131 -14.51 1.49 -0.87
N GLU A 132 -15.53 1.73 -0.05
CA GLU A 132 -16.93 1.57 -0.45
C GLU A 132 -17.30 2.49 -1.63
N LYS A 133 -16.80 3.73 -1.62
CA LYS A 133 -16.99 4.67 -2.72
C LYS A 133 -16.33 4.19 -4.01
N ASP A 134 -15.08 3.75 -3.95
CA ASP A 134 -14.34 3.22 -5.12
C ASP A 134 -15.01 1.96 -5.67
N PHE A 135 -15.34 1.03 -4.78
CA PHE A 135 -16.03 -0.21 -5.11
C PHE A 135 -17.39 0.03 -5.78
N ALA A 136 -18.14 1.05 -5.36
CA ALA A 136 -19.41 1.42 -5.99
C ALA A 136 -19.27 1.98 -7.42
N LEU A 137 -18.09 2.49 -7.78
CA LEU A 137 -17.83 3.00 -9.14
C LEU A 137 -17.48 1.87 -10.12
N ASN A 138 -16.91 0.76 -9.63
CA ASN A 138 -16.60 -0.46 -10.41
C ASN A 138 -15.73 -0.22 -11.65
N LEU A 139 -14.69 0.64 -11.54
CA LEU A 139 -13.90 1.12 -12.69
C LEU A 139 -12.55 0.40 -12.90
N ASP A 140 -12.04 -0.36 -11.90
CA ASP A 140 -10.91 -1.32 -11.99
C ASP A 140 -10.48 -1.85 -10.60
N ASN A 141 -11.04 -1.31 -9.51
CA ASN A 141 -10.73 -1.63 -8.10
C ASN A 141 -9.25 -1.47 -7.72
N ALA A 142 -8.41 -0.80 -8.52
CA ALA A 142 -6.99 -0.63 -8.23
C ALA A 142 -6.77 0.15 -6.92
N LEU A 143 -7.60 1.15 -6.67
CA LEU A 143 -7.58 1.91 -5.41
C LEU A 143 -7.98 1.01 -4.24
N THR A 144 -9.10 0.30 -4.35
CA THR A 144 -9.53 -0.66 -3.34
C THR A 144 -8.44 -1.68 -3.01
N LEU A 145 -7.81 -2.30 -4.02
CA LEU A 145 -6.74 -3.28 -3.84
C LEU A 145 -5.54 -2.70 -3.07
N ALA A 146 -5.11 -1.49 -3.42
CA ALA A 146 -4.00 -0.81 -2.73
C ALA A 146 -4.33 -0.44 -1.26
N CYS A 147 -5.62 -0.26 -0.95
CA CYS A 147 -6.11 0.13 0.36
C CYS A 147 -6.31 -1.05 1.33
N ILE A 148 -6.69 -2.23 0.82
CA ILE A 148 -6.97 -3.43 1.64
C ILE A 148 -5.86 -3.74 2.67
N PRO A 149 -4.55 -3.70 2.33
CA PRO A 149 -3.49 -3.98 3.28
C PRO A 149 -3.48 -3.08 4.54
N SER A 150 -4.09 -1.91 4.46
CA SER A 150 -4.13 -0.93 5.55
C SER A 150 -5.38 -1.05 6.45
N LEU A 151 -6.30 -1.98 6.14
CA LEU A 151 -7.46 -2.28 6.98
C LEU A 151 -7.05 -2.96 8.28
N ASP A 152 -7.76 -2.67 9.37
CA ASP A 152 -7.63 -3.39 10.65
C ASP A 152 -8.34 -4.77 10.64
N LEU A 153 -9.06 -5.07 9.56
CA LEU A 153 -9.86 -6.28 9.34
C LEU A 153 -11.05 -6.44 10.31
N THR A 154 -11.53 -5.38 10.96
CA THR A 154 -12.64 -5.46 11.92
C THR A 154 -14.01 -5.18 11.31
N ASN A 155 -14.08 -4.50 10.15
CA ASN A 155 -15.33 -4.25 9.42
C ASN A 155 -15.77 -5.47 8.61
N PHE A 156 -16.40 -6.44 9.28
CA PHE A 156 -16.86 -7.70 8.65
C PHE A 156 -17.85 -7.50 7.50
N SER A 157 -18.67 -6.44 7.53
CA SER A 157 -19.60 -6.15 6.43
C SER A 157 -18.85 -5.83 5.15
N LEU A 158 -17.86 -4.93 5.24
CA LEU A 158 -16.99 -4.60 4.11
C LEU A 158 -16.20 -5.84 3.64
N LEU A 159 -15.59 -6.58 4.56
CA LEU A 159 -14.85 -7.80 4.20
C LEU A 159 -15.73 -8.82 3.46
N HIS A 160 -16.98 -8.99 3.89
CA HIS A 160 -17.92 -9.88 3.22
C HIS A 160 -18.29 -9.38 1.80
N GLN A 161 -18.43 -8.07 1.61
CA GLN A 161 -18.67 -7.49 0.27
C GLN A 161 -17.47 -7.72 -0.65
N LEU A 162 -16.26 -7.41 -0.18
CA LEU A 162 -15.03 -7.56 -0.96
C LEU A 162 -14.80 -9.01 -1.41
N VAL A 163 -15.01 -9.98 -0.51
CA VAL A 163 -14.78 -11.40 -0.80
C VAL A 163 -15.85 -11.99 -1.73
N ASN A 164 -17.07 -11.45 -1.77
CA ASN A 164 -18.12 -11.92 -2.68
C ASN A 164 -18.16 -11.15 -4.01
N SER A 165 -17.22 -10.23 -4.24
CA SER A 165 -17.10 -9.54 -5.52
C SER A 165 -16.75 -10.52 -6.64
N ASP A 166 -17.19 -10.22 -7.86
CA ASP A 166 -16.76 -10.96 -9.06
C ASP A 166 -15.25 -10.77 -9.34
N ASP A 167 -14.68 -9.66 -8.86
CA ASP A 167 -13.25 -9.41 -8.87
C ASP A 167 -12.54 -10.24 -7.80
N PHE A 168 -12.03 -11.40 -8.22
CA PHE A 168 -11.36 -12.33 -7.32
C PHE A 168 -10.08 -11.77 -6.67
N PHE A 169 -9.47 -10.71 -7.23
CA PHE A 169 -8.28 -10.10 -6.61
C PHE A 169 -8.61 -9.50 -5.26
N LEU A 170 -9.84 -9.03 -5.04
CA LEU A 170 -10.30 -8.51 -3.76
C LEU A 170 -10.36 -9.60 -2.69
N GLY A 171 -10.95 -10.75 -3.03
CA GLY A 171 -10.99 -11.91 -2.15
C GLY A 171 -9.60 -12.47 -1.82
N ASP A 172 -8.70 -12.50 -2.82
CA ASP A 172 -7.29 -12.89 -2.67
C ASP A 172 -6.53 -11.93 -1.75
N ALA A 173 -6.69 -10.62 -1.94
CA ALA A 173 -6.08 -9.58 -1.11
C ALA A 173 -6.54 -9.66 0.36
N VAL A 174 -7.84 -9.81 0.61
CA VAL A 174 -8.37 -9.99 1.97
C VAL A 174 -7.79 -11.24 2.62
N ALA A 175 -7.77 -12.36 1.91
CA ALA A 175 -7.20 -13.61 2.43
C ALA A 175 -5.70 -13.49 2.73
N LEU A 176 -4.95 -12.78 1.89
CA LEU A 176 -3.53 -12.51 2.09
C LEU A 176 -3.30 -11.69 3.37
N GLU A 177 -4.13 -10.68 3.64
CA GLU A 177 -4.03 -9.90 4.87
C GLU A 177 -4.36 -10.70 6.13
N ILE A 178 -5.35 -11.61 6.04
CA ILE A 178 -5.62 -12.57 7.13
C ILE A 178 -4.41 -13.50 7.35
N CYS A 179 -3.70 -13.91 6.29
CA CYS A 179 -2.47 -14.72 6.46
C CYS A 179 -1.39 -13.97 7.24
N LYS A 180 -1.24 -12.66 6.99
CA LYS A 180 -0.24 -11.80 7.65
C LYS A 180 -0.61 -11.52 9.11
N ARG A 181 -1.90 -11.29 9.37
CA ARG A 181 -2.44 -10.92 10.69
C ARG A 181 -3.60 -11.86 11.07
N PRO A 182 -3.33 -13.15 11.30
CA PRO A 182 -4.39 -14.11 11.57
C PRO A 182 -5.05 -13.79 12.91
N ALA A 183 -6.37 -13.93 12.97
CA ALA A 183 -7.16 -13.79 14.18
C ALA A 183 -8.39 -14.70 14.15
N GLU A 184 -8.79 -15.22 15.30
CA GLU A 184 -9.87 -16.22 15.39
C GLU A 184 -11.23 -15.67 14.94
N ASN A 185 -11.50 -14.39 15.20
CA ASN A 185 -12.70 -13.69 14.72
C ASN A 185 -12.78 -13.59 13.19
N LEU A 186 -11.66 -13.71 12.47
CA LEU A 186 -11.61 -13.68 10.99
C LEU A 186 -11.92 -15.03 10.34
N ARG A 187 -12.16 -16.10 11.14
CA ARG A 187 -12.40 -17.46 10.63
C ARG A 187 -13.50 -17.49 9.57
N THR A 188 -14.65 -16.88 9.83
CA THR A 188 -15.78 -16.91 8.89
C THR A 188 -15.45 -16.25 7.55
N ILE A 189 -14.69 -15.15 7.57
CA ILE A 189 -14.23 -14.48 6.33
C ILE A 189 -13.22 -15.37 5.59
N ALA A 190 -12.26 -15.97 6.30
CA ALA A 190 -11.31 -16.90 5.69
C ALA A 190 -11.99 -18.15 5.10
N GLU A 191 -13.07 -18.65 5.73
CA GLU A 191 -13.89 -19.73 5.19
C GLU A 191 -14.60 -19.31 3.90
N LEU A 192 -15.13 -18.09 3.87
CA LEU A 192 -15.73 -17.52 2.67
C LEU A 192 -14.71 -17.40 1.53
N CYS A 193 -13.53 -16.82 1.80
CA CYS A 193 -12.43 -16.77 0.84
C CYS A 193 -12.07 -18.18 0.31
N SER A 194 -12.01 -19.19 1.20
CA SER A 194 -11.61 -20.55 0.82
C SER A 194 -12.61 -21.26 -0.11
N LYS A 195 -13.86 -20.77 -0.14
CA LYS A 195 -14.96 -21.27 -0.97
C LYS A 195 -15.20 -20.40 -2.20
N HIS A 196 -14.34 -19.43 -2.46
CA HIS A 196 -14.44 -18.55 -3.62
C HIS A 196 -14.46 -19.34 -4.93
N ALA A 197 -15.25 -18.90 -5.92
CA ALA A 197 -15.41 -19.60 -7.19
C ALA A 197 -14.08 -19.68 -7.98
N HIS A 198 -13.31 -18.59 -7.95
CA HIS A 198 -11.99 -18.53 -8.54
C HIS A 198 -10.92 -19.24 -7.69
N ALA A 199 -10.15 -20.14 -8.31
CA ALA A 199 -9.20 -21.02 -7.62
C ALA A 199 -8.06 -20.28 -6.90
N GLN A 200 -7.63 -19.13 -7.41
CA GLN A 200 -6.57 -18.32 -6.77
C GLN A 200 -7.01 -17.83 -5.39
N ALA A 201 -8.15 -17.13 -5.33
CA ALA A 201 -8.72 -16.63 -4.08
C ALA A 201 -9.05 -17.79 -3.11
N ALA A 202 -9.60 -18.91 -3.62
CA ALA A 202 -9.86 -20.10 -2.82
C ALA A 202 -8.59 -20.66 -2.16
N LYS A 203 -7.50 -20.78 -2.92
CA LYS A 203 -6.22 -21.26 -2.41
C LYS A 203 -5.65 -20.32 -1.34
N MET A 204 -5.76 -19.01 -1.52
CA MET A 204 -5.33 -18.05 -0.52
C MET A 204 -6.21 -18.09 0.74
N GLY A 205 -7.53 -18.27 0.59
CA GLY A 205 -8.44 -18.47 1.71
C GLY A 205 -8.11 -19.72 2.54
N GLN A 206 -7.70 -20.82 1.89
CA GLN A 206 -7.22 -22.02 2.59
C GLN A 206 -5.93 -21.75 3.38
N ARG A 207 -5.03 -20.93 2.84
CA ARG A 207 -3.82 -20.48 3.56
C ARG A 207 -4.19 -19.63 4.76
N ALA A 208 -5.16 -18.72 4.63
CA ALA A 208 -5.66 -17.89 5.71
C ALA A 208 -6.26 -18.75 6.85
N LEU A 209 -7.07 -19.74 6.52
CA LEU A 209 -7.60 -20.70 7.49
C LEU A 209 -6.49 -21.47 8.20
N SER A 210 -5.49 -21.93 7.46
CA SER A 210 -4.34 -22.62 8.02
C SER A 210 -3.55 -21.73 8.98
N ALA A 211 -3.38 -20.44 8.66
CA ALA A 211 -2.74 -19.46 9.52
C ALA A 211 -3.53 -19.26 10.84
N ILE A 212 -4.85 -19.12 10.76
CA ILE A 212 -5.72 -19.01 11.95
C ILE A 212 -5.64 -20.28 12.81
N LEU A 213 -5.67 -21.47 12.19
CA LEU A 213 -5.58 -22.74 12.92
C LEU A 213 -4.26 -22.87 13.69
N ARG A 214 -3.14 -22.42 13.11
CA ARG A 214 -1.82 -22.44 13.77
C ARG A 214 -1.77 -21.60 15.05
N LEU A 215 -2.57 -20.53 15.17
CA LEU A 215 -2.66 -19.76 16.42
C LEU A 215 -3.10 -20.60 17.62
N ARG A 216 -3.90 -21.63 17.39
CA ARG A 216 -4.39 -22.53 18.44
C ARG A 216 -3.32 -23.52 18.92
N PHE A 217 -2.29 -23.77 18.11
CA PHE A 217 -1.19 -24.70 18.43
C PHE A 217 0.08 -23.97 18.89
N ALA A 218 0.13 -22.64 18.80
CA ALA A 218 1.24 -21.81 19.27
C ALA A 218 1.07 -21.33 20.73
N LYS A 219 0.00 -21.78 21.41
CA LYS A 219 -0.23 -21.61 22.85
C LYS A 219 0.11 -22.90 23.58
#